data_AF-A0A528BC61-F1
#
_entry.id   AF-A0A528BC61-F1
#
_cell.length_a   1.000
_cell.length_b   1.000
_cell.length_c   1.000
_cell.angle_alpha   90.00
_cell.angle_beta   90.00
_cell.angle_gamma   90.00
#
_symmetry.space_group_name_H-M   'P 1'
#
loop_
_entity.id
_entity.type
_entity.pdbx_description
1 polymer ?
#
loop_
_entity_poly.entity_id
_entity_poly.type
_entity_poly.pdbx_seq_one_letter_code
_entity_poly.pdbx_strand_id
1 'polypeptide(L)' 'MSGKALPQVRITYCTQCQWLLRAGWMAQELLSTFGTDLG' A
#
# COMPACT_ATOMS: atom_id res chain seq x y z
N MET A 1 1.12 3.62 26.93
CA MET A 1 0.00 3.16 26.09
C MET A 1 0.59 2.40 24.91
N SER A 2 0.63 1.07 24.98
CA SER A 2 1.09 0.26 23.85
C SER A 2 -0.06 0.14 22.85
N GLY A 3 -0.25 1.17 22.02
CA GLY A 3 -1.15 1.10 20.87
C GLY A 3 -0.58 0.08 19.89
N LYS A 4 -1.39 -0.89 19.48
CA LYS A 4 -0.98 -1.92 18.50
C LYS A 4 -0.55 -1.21 17.22
N ALA A 5 0.70 -1.42 16.79
CA ALA A 5 1.17 -0.90 15.52
C ALA A 5 0.29 -1.43 14.39
N LEU A 6 -0.15 -0.54 13.51
CA LEU A 6 -0.88 -0.93 12.32
C LEU A 6 0.08 -1.67 11.37
N PRO A 7 -0.44 -2.58 10.54
CA PRO A 7 0.34 -3.25 9.51
C PRO A 7 0.76 -2.28 8.38
N GLN A 8 1.98 -2.46 7.88
CA GLN A 8 2.54 -1.73 6.75
C GLN A 8 2.63 -2.60 5.50
N VAL A 9 2.23 -2.05 4.36
CA VAL A 9 2.34 -2.71 3.05
C VAL A 9 3.32 -1.95 2.17
N ARG A 10 4.26 -2.66 1.55
CA ARG A 10 5.18 -2.11 0.54
C ARG A 10 4.97 -2.81 -0.79
N ILE A 11 4.69 -2.03 -1.83
CA ILE A 11 4.58 -2.54 -3.20
C ILE A 11 5.92 -2.32 -3.89
N THR A 12 6.69 -3.39 -4.07
CA THR A 12 7.92 -3.34 -4.87
C THR A 12 7.57 -3.58 -6.33
N TYR A 13 8.00 -2.70 -7.22
CA TYR A 13 7.74 -2.82 -8.65
C TYR A 13 8.97 -2.42 -9.48
N CYS A 14 9.02 -2.94 -10.71
CA CYS A 14 10.07 -2.62 -11.67
C CYS A 14 9.83 -1.23 -12.28
N THR A 15 10.79 -0.32 -12.12
CA THR A 15 10.71 1.05 -12.66
C THR A 15 10.90 1.10 -14.18
N GLN A 16 11.61 0.14 -14.77
CA GLN A 16 11.86 0.05 -16.22
C GLN A 16 10.79 -0.74 -16.99
N CYS A 17 9.81 -1.32 -16.29
CA CYS A 17 8.78 -2.17 -16.88
C CYS A 17 7.44 -1.43 -17.09
N GLN A 18 7.40 -0.12 -16.85
CA GLN A 18 6.18 0.71 -16.91
C GLN A 18 5.08 0.23 -15.95
N TRP A 19 5.45 -0.30 -14.78
CA TRP A 19 4.48 -0.80 -13.78
C TRP A 19 4.07 0.22 -12.72
N LEU A 20 4.60 1.44 -12.78
CA LEU A 20 4.30 2.50 -11.81
C LEU A 20 2.78 2.71 -11.64
N LEU A 21 2.04 2.81 -12.75
CA LEU A 21 0.59 3.04 -12.71
C LEU A 21 -0.16 1.86 -12.07
N ARG A 22 0.26 0.62 -12.36
CA ARG A 22 -0.32 -0.58 -11.77
C ARG A 22 -0.06 -0.65 -10.26
N ALA A 23 1.16 -0.31 -9.83
CA ALA A 23 1.52 -0.25 -8.43
C ALA A 23 0.74 0.84 -7.68
N GLY A 24 0.58 2.02 -8.29
CA GLY A 24 -0.25 3.11 -7.77
C GLY A 24 -1.72 2.73 -7.62
N TRP A 25 -2.30 2.08 -8.64
CA TRP A 25 -3.67 1.58 -8.57
C TRP A 25 -3.85 0.55 -7.43
N MET A 26 -2.96 -0.43 -7.30
CA MET A 26 -3.02 -1.39 -6.19
C MET A 26 -2.92 -0.69 -4.82
N ALA A 27 -2.10 0.36 -4.69
CA ALA A 27 -2.06 1.16 -3.46
C ALA A 27 -3.38 1.87 -3.18
N GLN A 28 -4.05 2.40 -4.20
CA GLN A 28 -5.37 3.04 -4.05
C GLN A 28 -6.44 2.04 -3.61
N GLU A 29 -6.50 0.86 -4.21
CA GLU A 29 -7.44 -0.20 -3.81
C GLU A 29 -7.24 -0.62 -2.34
N LEU A 30 -5.98 -0.75 -1.91
CA LEU A 30 -5.65 -1.09 -0.53
C LEU A 30 -6.06 0.02 0.45
N LEU A 31 -5.79 1.28 0.13
CA LEU A 31 -6.16 2.42 0.98
C LEU A 31 -7.67 2.66 1.02
N SER A 32 -8.37 2.42 -0.09
CA SER A 32 -9.83 2.49 -0.16
C SER A 32 -10.50 1.41 0.70
N THR A 33 -9.94 0.20 0.69
CA THR A 33 -10.52 -0.96 1.40
C THR A 33 -10.13 -1.00 2.88
N PHE A 34 -8.88 -0.67 3.21
CA PHE A 34 -8.28 -0.89 4.54
C PHE A 34 -7.78 0.40 5.19
N GLY A 35 -8.31 1.56 4.80
CA GLY A 35 -7.74 2.87 5.17
C GLY A 35 -7.56 3.12 6.68
N THR A 36 -8.40 2.54 7.54
CA THR A 36 -8.27 2.63 9.01
C THR A 36 -7.39 1.55 9.62
N ASP A 37 -7.08 0.51 8.85
CA ASP A 37 -6.45 -0.71 9.32
C ASP A 37 -4.98 -0.81 8.90
N LEU A 38 -4.48 0.14 8.10
CA LEU A 38 -3.09 0.25 7.62
C LEU A 38 -2.38 1.48 8.24
N GLY A 39 -1.07 1.37 8.54
CA GLY A 39 -0.25 2.48 9.07
C GLY A 39 1.22 2.13 9.33
#